data_AF-G9ZDW5-F1
#
_entry.id   AF-G9ZDW5-F1
#
_cell.length_a   1.000
_cell.length_b   1.000
_cell.length_c   1.000
_cell.angle_alpha   90.00
_cell.angle_beta   90.00
_cell.angle_gamma   90.00
#
_symmetry.space_group_name_H-M   'P 1'
#
loop_
_entity.id
_entity.type
_entity.pdbx_description
1 polymer ?
#
loop_
_entity_poly.entity_id
_entity_poly.type
_entity_poly.pdbx_seq_one_letter_code
_entity_poly.pdbx_strand_id
1 'polypeptide(L)'
;MTMNRILSNDKQRLQDVQELARKTIHIVKEDQIAFTGSEVIQVPGVLLCDPILSNDEKIYWMFLRRATQANSYQRMPDQTELAAEMRISRASIITYTKMLRATRWLTIVGTHKENNLPTRHFYVIHERPISIEETLGLDGDYIAFLEESCKGRTERLVQYCRNTLAVRANRQLHNLAGLGDVKNFDSGDAS
;
A
#
# COMPACT_ATOMS: atom_id res chain seq x y z
N MET A 1 -30.23 5.03 -19.29
CA MET A 1 -29.80 6.14 -18.40
C MET A 1 -28.28 6.44 -18.44
N THR A 2 -27.47 5.68 -19.19
CA THR A 2 -26.00 5.76 -19.17
C THR A 2 -25.41 6.81 -20.13
N MET A 3 -26.11 7.10 -21.23
CA MET A 3 -25.60 7.92 -22.33
C MET A 3 -25.60 9.43 -22.03
N ASN A 4 -26.63 9.93 -21.33
CA ASN A 4 -26.71 11.35 -20.94
C ASN A 4 -25.64 11.77 -19.92
N ARG A 5 -25.19 10.84 -19.07
CA ARG A 5 -24.15 11.10 -18.06
C ARG A 5 -22.74 11.16 -18.66
N ILE A 6 -22.50 10.38 -19.73
CA ILE A 6 -21.24 10.40 -20.49
C ILE A 6 -21.15 11.71 -21.29
N LEU A 7 -22.22 12.08 -22.02
CA LEU A 7 -22.28 13.33 -22.79
C LEU A 7 -22.19 14.58 -21.90
N SER A 8 -22.73 14.52 -20.68
CA SER A 8 -22.61 15.57 -19.66
C SER A 8 -21.18 15.75 -19.18
N ASN A 9 -20.44 14.66 -18.95
CA ASN A 9 -19.03 14.71 -18.56
C ASN A 9 -18.13 15.18 -19.70
N ASP A 10 -18.45 14.83 -20.95
CA ASP A 10 -17.69 15.28 -22.12
C ASP A 10 -17.85 16.78 -22.36
N LYS A 11 -19.05 17.34 -22.18
CA LYS A 11 -19.27 18.79 -22.24
C LYS A 11 -18.55 19.54 -21.12
N GLN A 12 -18.60 19.02 -19.89
CA GLN A 12 -17.87 19.62 -18.76
C GLN A 12 -16.36 19.59 -19.02
N ARG A 13 -15.84 18.46 -19.47
CA ARG A 13 -14.41 18.32 -19.82
C ARG A 13 -14.01 19.26 -20.96
N LEU A 14 -14.87 19.47 -21.96
CA LEU A 14 -14.61 20.42 -23.04
C LEU A 14 -14.54 21.86 -22.52
N GLN A 15 -15.42 22.22 -21.59
CA GLN A 15 -15.43 23.52 -20.93
C GLN A 15 -14.21 23.72 -20.05
N ASP A 16 -13.82 22.72 -19.27
CA ASP A 16 -12.62 22.77 -18.42
C ASP A 16 -11.35 22.92 -19.26
N VAL A 17 -11.26 22.22 -20.40
CA VAL A 17 -10.14 22.36 -21.37
C VAL A 17 -10.13 23.74 -22.01
N GLN A 18 -11.30 24.28 -22.39
CA GLN A 18 -11.42 25.63 -22.96
C GLN A 18 -11.10 26.71 -21.94
N GLU A 19 -11.50 26.55 -20.69
CA GLU A 19 -11.20 27.47 -19.59
C GLU A 19 -9.73 27.42 -19.21
N LEU A 20 -9.14 26.22 -19.16
CA LEU A 20 -7.69 26.05 -18.97
C LEU A 20 -6.92 26.71 -20.12
N ALA A 21 -7.30 26.46 -21.37
CA ALA A 21 -6.69 27.11 -22.54
C ALA A 21 -6.83 28.63 -22.49
N ARG A 22 -7.99 29.16 -22.08
CA ARG A 22 -8.22 30.61 -21.96
C ARG A 22 -7.43 31.26 -20.82
N LYS A 23 -7.27 30.56 -19.68
CA LYS A 23 -6.37 30.96 -18.59
C LYS A 23 -4.91 30.95 -19.04
N THR A 24 -4.49 29.92 -19.76
CA THR A 24 -3.14 29.83 -20.37
C THR A 24 -2.90 30.93 -21.39
N ILE A 25 -3.89 31.32 -22.19
CA ILE A 25 -3.77 32.42 -23.18
C ILE A 25 -3.69 33.80 -22.50
N HIS A 26 -4.29 34.00 -21.32
CA HIS A 26 -4.17 35.25 -20.57
C HIS A 26 -2.82 35.42 -19.87
N ILE A 27 -2.07 34.33 -19.67
CA ILE A 27 -0.69 34.34 -19.17
C ILE A 27 0.28 34.90 -20.23
N VAL A 28 -0.11 34.95 -21.51
CA VAL A 28 0.75 35.40 -22.64
C VAL A 28 0.89 36.94 -22.72
N LYS A 29 0.46 37.70 -21.70
CA LYS A 29 0.65 39.16 -21.66
C LYS A 29 1.76 39.66 -20.73
N GLU A 30 2.40 38.79 -19.94
CA GLU A 30 3.60 39.09 -19.15
C GLU A 30 4.51 37.84 -19.06
N ASP A 31 5.79 38.03 -18.70
CA ASP A 31 6.85 37.02 -18.59
C ASP A 31 6.54 35.88 -17.58
N GLN A 32 5.54 35.04 -17.89
CA GLN A 32 5.06 33.98 -17.01
C GLN A 32 5.01 32.62 -17.70
N ILE A 33 5.41 31.58 -16.97
CA ILE A 33 5.38 30.18 -17.42
C ILE A 33 4.05 29.57 -16.97
N ALA A 34 3.27 29.05 -17.92
CA ALA A 34 2.05 28.28 -17.66
C ALA A 34 2.33 26.77 -17.75
N PHE A 35 1.90 26.00 -16.76
CA PHE A 35 1.88 24.53 -16.82
C PHE A 35 0.45 24.03 -16.97
N THR A 36 0.17 23.31 -18.07
CA THR A 36 -1.12 22.64 -18.31
C THR A 36 -0.91 21.13 -18.29
N GLY A 37 -1.06 20.51 -17.12
CA GLY A 37 -0.92 19.05 -16.95
C GLY A 37 -2.02 18.48 -16.07
N SER A 38 -2.31 17.19 -16.25
CA SER A 38 -3.18 16.43 -15.33
C SER A 38 -2.43 16.03 -14.06
N GLU A 39 -3.17 15.71 -13.00
CA GLU A 39 -2.61 15.07 -11.80
C GLU A 39 -1.87 13.77 -12.20
N VAL A 40 -0.59 13.65 -11.82
CA VAL A 40 0.22 12.46 -12.09
C VAL A 40 0.42 11.70 -10.79
N ILE A 41 0.02 10.43 -10.79
CA ILE A 41 0.34 9.51 -9.71
C ILE A 41 1.73 8.94 -9.99
N GLN A 42 2.69 9.24 -9.12
CA GLN A 42 4.02 8.64 -9.20
C GLN A 42 3.96 7.19 -8.71
N VAL A 43 4.55 6.29 -9.49
CA VAL A 43 4.56 4.86 -9.20
C VAL A 43 6.01 4.37 -9.15
N PRO A 44 6.43 3.71 -8.05
CA PRO A 44 7.74 3.09 -7.98
C PRO A 44 7.89 2.01 -9.06
N GLY A 45 8.98 2.05 -9.83
CA GLY A 45 9.22 1.03 -10.87
C GLY A 45 9.27 -0.39 -10.30
N VAL A 46 9.77 -0.54 -9.07
CA VAL A 46 9.78 -1.80 -8.32
C VAL A 46 8.38 -2.38 -8.06
N LEU A 47 7.34 -1.54 -7.95
CA LEU A 47 5.96 -1.99 -7.79
C LEU A 47 5.43 -2.61 -9.08
N LEU A 48 5.73 -1.97 -10.22
CA LEU A 48 5.30 -2.44 -11.54
C LEU A 48 5.86 -3.85 -11.82
N CYS A 49 7.10 -4.09 -11.39
CA CYS A 49 7.79 -5.35 -11.55
C CYS A 49 7.56 -6.36 -10.42
N ASP A 50 6.77 -6.05 -9.39
CA ASP A 50 6.50 -7.00 -8.30
C ASP A 50 5.78 -8.24 -8.84
N PRO A 51 6.37 -9.45 -8.73
CA PRO A 51 5.81 -10.66 -9.31
C PRO A 51 4.72 -11.30 -8.44
N ILE A 52 4.59 -10.85 -7.19
CA ILE A 52 3.65 -11.39 -6.21
C ILE A 52 2.31 -10.69 -6.34
N LEU A 53 2.32 -9.36 -6.48
CA LEU A 53 1.10 -8.55 -6.58
C LEU A 53 0.43 -8.68 -7.94
N SER A 54 -0.90 -8.76 -7.94
CA SER A 54 -1.70 -8.67 -9.16
C SER A 54 -1.73 -7.24 -9.71
N ASN A 55 -2.13 -7.07 -10.97
CA ASN A 55 -2.29 -5.74 -11.57
C ASN A 55 -3.33 -4.91 -10.81
N ASP A 56 -4.44 -5.51 -10.37
CA ASP A 56 -5.46 -4.81 -9.58
C ASP A 56 -4.92 -4.35 -8.23
N GLU A 57 -4.02 -5.10 -7.62
CA GLU A 57 -3.37 -4.73 -6.35
C GLU A 57 -2.39 -3.59 -6.52
N LYS A 58 -1.66 -3.56 -7.65
CA LYS A 58 -0.80 -2.44 -8.03
C LYS A 58 -1.65 -1.18 -8.28
N ILE A 59 -2.77 -1.31 -8.99
CA ILE A 59 -3.74 -0.22 -9.20
C ILE A 59 -4.32 0.25 -7.86
N TYR A 60 -4.64 -0.68 -6.95
CA TYR A 60 -5.11 -0.35 -5.61
C TYR A 60 -4.06 0.45 -4.82
N TRP A 61 -2.79 0.04 -4.87
CA TRP A 61 -1.70 0.83 -4.27
C TRP A 61 -1.61 2.23 -4.87
N MET A 62 -1.69 2.37 -6.20
CA MET A 62 -1.66 3.67 -6.89
C MET A 62 -2.83 4.56 -6.46
N PHE A 63 -4.00 3.96 -6.27
CA PHE A 63 -5.18 4.64 -5.78
C PHE A 63 -4.97 5.15 -4.34
N LEU A 64 -4.43 4.32 -3.44
CA LEU A 64 -4.05 4.75 -2.09
C LEU A 64 -2.98 5.85 -2.11
N ARG A 65 -2.01 5.79 -3.04
CA ARG A 65 -0.99 6.83 -3.22
C ARG A 65 -1.59 8.17 -3.63
N ARG A 66 -2.56 8.17 -4.54
CA ARG A 66 -3.29 9.39 -4.92
C ARG A 66 -4.00 10.00 -3.71
N ALA A 67 -4.64 9.16 -2.88
CA ALA A 67 -5.30 9.61 -1.67
C ALA A 67 -4.36 10.31 -0.66
N THR A 68 -3.04 10.03 -0.70
CA THR A 68 -2.06 10.73 0.15
C THR A 68 -1.53 12.03 -0.45
N GLN A 69 -1.58 12.22 -1.78
CA GLN A 69 -1.04 13.42 -2.43
C GLN A 69 -1.97 14.61 -2.36
N ALA A 70 -3.27 14.38 -2.49
CA ALA A 70 -4.19 15.48 -2.73
C ALA A 70 -4.59 16.27 -1.45
N ASN A 71 -4.01 15.99 -0.28
CA ASN A 71 -4.57 16.39 1.04
C ASN A 71 -6.09 16.13 1.12
N SER A 72 -6.62 15.28 0.25
CA SER A 72 -8.03 15.21 -0.13
C SER A 72 -8.83 14.43 0.89
N TYR A 73 -8.14 13.56 1.61
CA TYR A 73 -8.69 12.85 2.74
C TYR A 73 -8.08 13.42 4.02
N GLN A 74 -8.85 14.27 4.72
CA GLN A 74 -8.65 14.49 6.16
C GLN A 74 -8.74 13.17 6.96
N ARG A 75 -9.26 12.09 6.33
CA ARG A 75 -9.47 10.78 6.93
C ARG A 75 -9.41 9.65 5.87
N MET A 76 -8.51 8.68 6.05
CA MET A 76 -8.33 7.51 5.15
C MET A 76 -9.64 6.75 4.91
N PRO A 77 -10.16 6.57 3.68
CA PRO A 77 -11.50 6.00 3.45
C PRO A 77 -11.66 4.59 4.01
N ASP A 78 -12.87 4.22 4.43
CA ASP A 78 -13.15 2.84 4.83
C ASP A 78 -13.35 1.91 3.62
N GLN A 79 -13.45 0.61 3.89
CA GLN A 79 -13.54 -0.41 2.86
C GLN A 79 -14.77 -0.25 1.95
N THR A 80 -15.86 0.33 2.45
CA THR A 80 -17.08 0.57 1.68
C THR A 80 -16.90 1.78 0.76
N GLU A 81 -16.31 2.86 1.28
CA GLU A 81 -15.94 4.04 0.51
C GLU A 81 -14.97 3.68 -0.64
N LEU A 82 -13.91 2.91 -0.33
CA LEU A 82 -12.93 2.44 -1.32
C LEU A 82 -13.57 1.55 -2.39
N ALA A 83 -14.44 0.62 -2.00
CA ALA A 83 -15.14 -0.26 -2.92
C ALA A 83 -16.03 0.53 -3.90
N ALA A 84 -16.75 1.54 -3.40
CA ALA A 84 -17.59 2.39 -4.22
C ALA A 84 -16.78 3.24 -5.21
N GLU A 85 -15.68 3.85 -4.74
CA GLU A 85 -14.85 4.72 -5.57
C GLU A 85 -14.13 3.95 -6.68
N MET A 86 -13.56 2.78 -6.34
CA MET A 86 -12.89 1.91 -7.30
C MET A 86 -13.85 1.02 -8.11
N ARG A 87 -15.15 1.01 -7.78
CA ARG A 87 -16.19 0.19 -8.42
C ARG A 87 -15.87 -1.30 -8.40
N ILE A 88 -15.34 -1.78 -7.28
CA ILE A 88 -15.01 -3.20 -7.04
C ILE A 88 -15.67 -3.68 -5.75
N SER A 89 -15.66 -4.99 -5.52
CA SER A 89 -16.28 -5.56 -4.33
C SER A 89 -15.50 -5.23 -3.05
N ARG A 90 -16.21 -5.15 -1.92
CA ARG A 90 -15.56 -5.06 -0.58
C ARG A 90 -14.63 -6.24 -0.33
N ALA A 91 -14.96 -7.44 -0.81
CA ALA A 91 -14.12 -8.61 -0.69
C ALA A 91 -12.78 -8.45 -1.46
N SER A 92 -12.81 -7.78 -2.61
CA SER A 92 -11.61 -7.42 -3.37
C SER A 92 -10.75 -6.43 -2.59
N ILE A 93 -11.34 -5.35 -2.05
CA ILE A 93 -10.62 -4.36 -1.21
C ILE A 93 -9.95 -5.04 -0.01
N ILE A 94 -10.66 -5.93 0.69
CA ILE A 94 -10.09 -6.68 1.81
C ILE A 94 -8.92 -7.53 1.34
N THR A 95 -9.08 -8.26 0.23
CA THR A 95 -8.04 -9.14 -0.31
C THR A 95 -6.80 -8.34 -0.74
N TYR A 96 -6.99 -7.23 -1.45
CA TYR A 96 -5.90 -6.38 -1.91
C TYR A 96 -5.16 -5.73 -0.74
N THR A 97 -5.89 -5.27 0.29
CA THR A 97 -5.30 -4.75 1.52
C THR A 97 -4.46 -5.81 2.23
N LYS A 98 -4.96 -7.05 2.33
CA LYS A 98 -4.20 -8.16 2.91
C LYS A 98 -2.95 -8.48 2.10
N MET A 99 -3.04 -8.50 0.77
CA MET A 99 -1.88 -8.74 -0.08
C MET A 99 -0.82 -7.64 0.05
N LEU A 100 -1.21 -6.36 0.01
CA LEU A 100 -0.29 -5.23 0.21
C LEU A 100 0.35 -5.26 1.62
N ARG A 101 -0.42 -5.62 2.66
CA ARG A 101 0.12 -5.79 4.02
C ARG A 101 1.09 -6.95 4.10
N ALA A 102 0.72 -8.12 3.59
CA ALA A 102 1.57 -9.32 3.61
C ALA A 102 2.90 -9.07 2.90
N THR A 103 2.85 -8.41 1.74
CA THR A 103 4.01 -8.04 0.92
C THR A 103 4.74 -6.77 1.40
N ARG A 104 4.28 -6.15 2.50
CA ARG A 104 4.91 -5.00 3.18
C ARG A 104 5.00 -3.73 2.33
N TRP A 105 4.15 -3.62 1.31
CA TRP A 105 3.90 -2.35 0.59
C TRP A 105 3.00 -1.40 1.39
N LEU A 106 2.34 -1.93 2.42
CA LEU A 106 1.48 -1.20 3.34
C LEU A 106 1.62 -1.79 4.75
N THR A 107 1.56 -0.95 5.78
CA THR A 107 1.56 -1.37 7.20
C THR A 107 0.43 -0.74 7.97
N ILE A 108 -0.07 -1.43 9.00
CA ILE A 108 -1.03 -0.85 9.94
C ILE A 108 -0.25 -0.26 11.11
N VAL A 109 -0.38 1.05 11.33
CA VAL A 109 0.34 1.78 12.41
C VAL A 109 -0.57 2.17 13.57
N GLY A 110 -1.86 1.87 13.46
CA GLY A 110 -2.81 2.15 14.52
C GLY A 110 -4.23 1.76 14.12
N THR A 111 -5.13 1.81 15.09
CA THR A 111 -6.54 1.51 14.88
C THR A 111 -7.39 2.49 15.69
N HIS A 112 -8.29 3.19 15.02
CA HIS A 112 -9.36 3.91 15.68
C HIS A 112 -10.36 2.90 16.25
N LYS A 113 -10.68 3.07 17.52
CA LYS A 113 -11.65 2.24 18.22
C LYS A 113 -12.85 3.09 18.61
N GLU A 114 -14.04 2.60 18.28
CA GLU A 114 -15.31 3.17 18.74
C GLU A 114 -15.97 2.10 19.61
N ASN A 115 -16.38 2.45 20.83
CA ASN A 115 -16.94 1.50 21.81
C ASN A 115 -16.05 0.26 22.03
N ASN A 116 -14.74 0.44 22.14
CA ASN A 116 -13.71 -0.61 22.23
C ASN A 116 -13.62 -1.58 21.04
N LEU A 117 -14.41 -1.38 19.98
CA LEU A 117 -14.33 -2.16 18.77
C LEU A 117 -13.44 -1.45 17.74
N PRO A 118 -12.50 -2.17 17.10
CA PRO A 118 -11.70 -1.59 16.02
C PRO A 118 -12.60 -1.28 14.83
N THR A 119 -12.77 0.01 14.52
CA THR A 119 -13.66 0.47 13.44
C THR A 119 -12.90 0.91 12.20
N ARG A 120 -11.69 1.46 12.35
CA ARG A 120 -10.86 1.91 11.21
C ARG A 120 -9.37 1.75 11.50
N HIS A 121 -8.61 1.23 10.54
CA HIS A 121 -7.16 1.13 10.64
C HIS A 121 -6.48 2.35 10.01
N PHE A 122 -5.35 2.75 10.60
CA PHE A 122 -4.45 3.74 10.02
C PHE A 122 -3.34 3.02 9.28
N TYR A 123 -3.19 3.34 8.00
CA TYR A 123 -2.22 2.69 7.13
C TYR A 123 -1.11 3.65 6.74
N VAL A 124 0.11 3.12 6.65
CA VAL A 124 1.22 3.76 5.95
C VAL A 124 1.49 2.96 4.69
N ILE A 125 1.58 3.63 3.55
CA ILE A 125 1.99 3.03 2.28
C ILE A 125 3.47 3.31 2.05
N HIS A 126 4.18 2.33 1.49
CA HIS A 126 5.62 2.39 1.27
C HIS A 126 5.93 2.39 -0.22
N GLU A 127 6.98 3.10 -0.63
CA GLU A 127 7.45 3.14 -2.03
C GLU A 127 8.23 1.87 -2.42
N ARG A 128 8.58 1.05 -1.43
CA ARG A 128 9.19 -0.27 -1.59
C ARG A 128 8.72 -1.17 -0.44
N PRO A 129 8.71 -2.50 -0.61
CA PRO A 129 8.51 -3.41 0.51
C PRO A 129 9.55 -3.13 1.59
N ILE A 130 9.09 -2.83 2.79
CA ILE A 130 9.99 -2.74 3.93
C ILE A 130 10.36 -4.15 4.42
N SER A 131 11.44 -4.26 5.18
CA SER A 131 11.86 -5.52 5.79
C SER A 131 10.84 -6.01 6.82
N ILE A 132 10.93 -7.29 7.19
CA ILE A 132 10.08 -7.86 8.23
C ILE A 132 10.37 -7.15 9.56
N GLU A 133 11.65 -6.86 9.83
CA GLU A 133 12.09 -6.19 11.05
C GLU A 133 11.55 -4.75 11.15
N GLU A 134 11.64 -3.97 10.08
CA GLU A 134 11.01 -2.63 10.01
C GLU A 134 9.49 -2.72 10.18
N THR A 135 8.86 -3.73 9.57
CA THR A 135 7.41 -3.95 9.71
C THR A 135 7.03 -4.20 11.15
N LEU A 136 7.76 -5.02 11.88
CA LEU A 136 7.47 -5.32 13.29
C LEU A 136 7.67 -4.12 14.21
N GLY A 137 8.52 -3.17 13.83
CA GLY A 137 8.65 -1.90 14.54
C GLY A 137 7.45 -0.96 14.37
N LEU A 138 6.63 -1.15 13.31
CA LEU A 138 5.48 -0.30 12.98
C LEU A 138 4.13 -0.98 13.21
N ASP A 139 4.06 -2.29 12.96
CA ASP A 139 2.88 -3.14 12.94
C ASP A 139 3.15 -4.39 13.79
N GLY A 140 2.92 -4.28 15.10
CA GLY A 140 3.18 -5.36 16.06
C GLY A 140 2.33 -6.61 15.84
N ASP A 141 1.17 -6.46 15.20
CA ASP A 141 0.24 -7.56 14.89
C ASP A 141 0.59 -8.27 13.57
N TYR A 142 1.67 -7.87 12.90
CA TYR A 142 2.01 -8.38 11.58
C TYR A 142 2.19 -9.90 11.53
N ILE A 143 2.89 -10.52 12.50
CA ILE A 143 3.07 -11.98 12.52
C ILE A 143 1.73 -12.69 12.73
N ALA A 144 0.94 -12.25 13.71
CA ALA A 144 -0.39 -12.81 13.98
C ALA A 144 -1.30 -12.69 12.74
N PHE A 145 -1.19 -11.57 12.01
CA PHE A 145 -1.88 -11.39 10.74
C PHE A 145 -1.46 -12.39 9.66
N LEU A 146 -0.15 -12.67 9.51
CA LEU A 146 0.33 -13.68 8.56
C LEU A 146 -0.20 -15.07 8.93
N GLU A 147 -0.13 -15.44 10.20
CA GLU A 147 -0.62 -16.72 10.72
C GLU A 147 -2.12 -16.90 10.50
N GLU A 148 -2.91 -15.87 10.78
CA GLU A 148 -4.35 -15.90 10.55
C GLU A 148 -4.67 -15.96 9.05
N SER A 149 -3.91 -15.27 8.22
CA SER A 149 -4.09 -15.28 6.77
C SER A 149 -3.81 -16.66 6.16
N CYS A 150 -2.98 -17.50 6.79
CA CYS A 150 -2.75 -18.88 6.38
C CYS A 150 -3.99 -19.80 6.50
N LYS A 151 -5.00 -19.38 7.27
CA LYS A 151 -6.29 -20.09 7.43
C LYS A 151 -7.36 -19.59 6.46
N GLY A 152 -7.03 -18.59 5.65
CA GLY A 152 -7.94 -17.99 4.67
C GLY A 152 -8.20 -18.88 3.45
N ARG A 153 -9.02 -18.38 2.52
CA ARG A 153 -9.37 -19.08 1.26
C ARG A 153 -8.61 -18.56 0.04
N THR A 154 -7.92 -17.42 0.16
CA THR A 154 -7.18 -16.82 -0.94
C THR A 154 -5.83 -17.52 -1.08
N GLU A 155 -5.75 -18.54 -1.93
CA GLU A 155 -4.59 -19.44 -2.07
C GLU A 155 -3.25 -18.69 -2.20
N ARG A 156 -3.19 -17.67 -3.07
CA ARG A 156 -1.97 -16.87 -3.27
C ARG A 156 -1.52 -16.16 -1.98
N LEU A 157 -2.45 -15.62 -1.21
CA LEU A 157 -2.15 -14.99 0.08
C LEU A 157 -1.67 -16.03 1.09
N VAL A 158 -2.37 -17.17 1.18
CA VAL A 158 -2.03 -18.27 2.08
C VAL A 158 -0.60 -18.76 1.80
N GLN A 159 -0.27 -19.03 0.54
CA GLN A 159 1.05 -19.52 0.16
C GLN A 159 2.15 -18.48 0.44
N TYR A 160 1.90 -17.20 0.14
CA TYR A 160 2.86 -16.14 0.43
C TYR A 160 3.13 -16.00 1.93
N CYS A 161 2.08 -16.02 2.76
CA CYS A 161 2.20 -15.94 4.21
C CYS A 161 2.97 -17.14 4.78
N ARG A 162 2.66 -18.36 4.34
CA ARG A 162 3.39 -19.58 4.76
C ARG A 162 4.87 -19.49 4.44
N ASN A 163 5.21 -19.10 3.20
CA ASN A 163 6.61 -18.97 2.78
C ASN A 163 7.34 -17.89 3.61
N THR A 164 6.69 -16.75 3.86
CA THR A 164 7.26 -15.66 4.65
C THR A 164 7.55 -16.09 6.09
N LEU A 165 6.60 -16.80 6.72
CA LEU A 165 6.78 -17.34 8.07
C LEU A 165 7.89 -18.39 8.13
N ALA A 166 7.97 -19.30 7.15
CA ALA A 166 9.01 -20.32 7.09
C ALA A 166 10.41 -19.71 6.93
N VAL A 167 10.58 -18.73 6.02
CA VAL A 167 11.86 -18.03 5.82
C VAL A 167 12.29 -17.30 7.10
N ARG A 168 11.34 -16.65 7.79
CA ARG A 168 11.62 -15.99 9.07
C ARG A 168 12.06 -16.98 10.14
N ALA A 169 11.35 -18.10 10.31
CA ALA A 169 11.67 -19.13 11.29
C ALA A 169 13.07 -19.72 11.05
N ASN A 170 13.41 -20.01 9.79
CA ASN A 170 14.75 -20.48 9.43
C ASN A 170 15.84 -19.46 9.76
N ARG A 171 15.61 -18.17 9.47
CA ARG A 171 16.54 -17.10 9.85
C ARG A 171 16.73 -17.01 11.38
N GLN A 172 15.65 -17.16 12.15
CA GLN A 172 15.74 -17.16 13.61
C GLN A 172 16.56 -18.34 14.14
N LEU A 173 16.36 -19.55 13.59
CA LEU A 173 17.14 -20.73 13.94
C LEU A 173 18.63 -20.55 13.61
N HIS A 174 18.95 -20.03 12.42
CA HIS A 174 20.34 -19.73 12.04
C HIS A 174 20.99 -18.69 12.97
N ASN A 175 20.25 -17.64 13.34
CA ASN A 175 20.76 -16.63 14.27
C ASN A 175 21.03 -17.23 15.67
N LEU A 176 20.14 -18.10 16.16
CA LEU A 176 20.30 -18.79 17.43
C LEU A 176 21.46 -19.80 17.41
N ALA A 177 21.65 -20.52 16.30
CA ALA A 177 22.76 -21.45 16.13
C ALA A 177 24.11 -20.71 16.05
N GLY A 178 24.18 -19.59 15.33
CA GLY A 178 25.40 -18.77 15.23
C GLY A 178 25.80 -18.06 16.53
N LEU A 179 24.88 -17.91 17.48
CA LEU A 179 25.16 -17.43 18.84
C LEU A 179 25.68 -18.54 19.78
N GLY A 180 25.50 -19.81 19.41
CA GLY A 180 25.99 -20.98 20.18
C GLY A 180 27.48 -21.26 20.01
N ASP A 181 28.08 -20.84 18.89
CA ASP A 181 29.49 -21.09 18.57
C ASP A 181 30.48 -20.06 19.17
N VAL A 182 30.00 -19.07 19.94
CA VAL A 182 30.84 -18.01 20.55
C VAL A 182 31.26 -18.34 22.00
N LYS A 183 31.03 -19.57 22.47
CA LYS A 183 31.55 -20.04 23.77
C LYS A 183 32.31 -21.35 23.60
N ASN A 184 33.59 -21.25 23.21
CA ASN A 184 34.67 -22.18 23.59
C ASN A 184 35.96 -21.77 22.87
N PHE A 185 36.57 -20.64 23.27
CA PHE A 185 38.00 -20.38 23.04
C PHE A 185 38.45 -19.33 24.05
N ASP A 186 38.66 -19.76 25.29
CA ASP A 186 39.72 -19.25 26.18
C ASP A 186 39.77 -20.09 27.45
N SER A 187 40.37 -21.27 27.33
CA SER A 187 41.04 -21.92 28.44
C SER A 187 42.18 -22.76 27.90
N GLY A 188 43.42 -22.31 28.11
CA GLY A 188 44.59 -23.16 27.94
C GLY A 188 45.82 -22.43 27.42
N ASP A 189 46.67 -22.06 28.38
CA ASP A 189 48.13 -22.10 28.29
C ASP A 189 48.88 -21.05 27.46
N ALA A 190 49.51 -20.12 28.18
CA ALA A 190 50.94 -19.92 28.02
C ALA A 190 51.56 -19.67 29.39
N SER A 191 52.57 -20.48 29.67
CA SER A 191 53.37 -20.62 30.90
C SER A 191 54.18 -19.40 31.27
#